data_AF-A0A6J2PJH9-F1
#
_entry.id   AF-A0A6J2PJH9-F1
#
_cell.length_a   1.000
_cell.length_b   1.000
_cell.length_c   1.000
_cell.angle_alpha   90.00
_cell.angle_beta   90.00
_cell.angle_gamma   90.00
#
_symmetry.space_group_name_H-M   'P 1'
#
loop_
_entity.id
_entity.type
_entity.pdbx_description
1 polymer ?
#
loop_
_entity_poly.entity_id
_entity_poly.type
_entity_poly.pdbx_seq_one_letter_code
_entity_poly.pdbx_strand_id
1 'polypeptide(L)'
;MASATKLIQRLRNFLSGHDLQSKLQLRYGEIAKRTQPPPKLPVGPSHKYASNYYFSRDGRRESVPATVIMSSKKALTAGSEVAEAPKLPVTPGTVYKEPSLSTDQPYL
;
A
#
# COMPACT_ATOMS: atom_id res chain seq x y z
N MET A 1 -35.94 -9.68 7.13
CA MET A 1 -36.35 -8.95 5.92
C MET A 1 -36.73 -7.53 6.32
N ALA A 2 -36.56 -6.55 5.44
CA ALA A 2 -37.01 -5.18 5.72
C ALA A 2 -38.54 -5.13 5.79
N SER A 3 -39.10 -4.57 6.86
CA SER A 3 -40.53 -4.69 7.22
C SER A 3 -41.32 -3.38 7.22
N ALA A 4 -40.73 -2.26 6.78
CA ALA A 4 -41.43 -0.97 6.73
C ALA A 4 -42.64 -1.03 5.79
N THR A 5 -43.78 -0.47 6.20
CA THR A 5 -44.96 -0.38 5.35
C THR A 5 -44.71 0.58 4.17
N LYS A 6 -45.38 0.36 3.04
CA LYS A 6 -45.19 1.17 1.81
C LYS A 6 -45.42 2.67 2.03
N LEU A 7 -46.33 3.04 2.94
CA LEU A 7 -46.59 4.43 3.29
C LEU A 7 -45.38 5.08 3.99
N ILE A 8 -44.85 4.41 5.02
CA ILE A 8 -43.68 4.91 5.76
C ILE A 8 -42.42 4.90 4.89
N GLN A 9 -42.26 3.91 4.02
CA GLN A 9 -41.15 3.87 3.07
C GLN A 9 -41.17 5.08 2.12
N ARG A 10 -42.35 5.42 1.57
CA ARG A 10 -42.50 6.60 0.70
C ARG A 10 -42.24 7.91 1.44
N LEU A 11 -42.80 8.06 2.64
CA LEU A 11 -42.56 9.25 3.48
C LEU A 11 -41.06 9.43 3.78
N ARG A 12 -40.38 8.36 4.19
CA ARG A 12 -38.94 8.36 4.48
C ARG A 12 -38.12 8.74 3.26
N ASN A 13 -38.36 8.09 2.12
CA ASN A 13 -37.63 8.35 0.89
C ASN A 13 -37.84 9.80 0.42
N PHE A 14 -39.07 10.32 0.52
CA PHE A 14 -39.39 11.71 0.21
C PHE A 14 -38.62 12.71 1.10
N LEU A 15 -38.65 12.53 2.42
CA LEU A 15 -37.93 13.42 3.35
C LEU A 15 -36.40 13.35 3.20
N SER A 16 -35.86 12.23 2.74
CA SER A 16 -34.42 12.06 2.49
C SER A 16 -33.95 12.55 1.12
N GLY A 17 -34.87 12.76 0.17
CA GLY A 17 -34.54 13.14 -1.21
C GLY A 17 -33.94 12.01 -2.07
N HIS A 18 -33.87 10.77 -1.59
CA HIS A 18 -33.34 9.63 -2.34
C HIS A 18 -33.96 8.29 -1.90
N ASP A 19 -33.77 7.24 -2.71
CA ASP A 19 -34.31 5.91 -2.40
C ASP A 19 -33.44 5.14 -1.41
N LEU A 20 -33.78 5.26 -0.13
CA LEU A 20 -33.14 4.51 0.96
C LEU A 20 -33.42 3.01 0.94
N GLN A 21 -34.42 2.54 0.18
CA GLN A 21 -34.70 1.10 0.09
C GLN A 21 -33.65 0.37 -0.76
N SER A 22 -33.06 1.05 -1.74
CA SER A 22 -32.00 0.50 -2.59
C SER A 22 -30.70 0.19 -1.84
N LYS A 23 -30.38 0.99 -0.81
CA LYS A 23 -29.16 0.88 0.01
C LYS A 23 -29.49 1.01 1.50
N LEU A 24 -30.03 -0.06 2.08
CA LEU A 24 -30.37 -0.11 3.50
C LEU A 24 -29.12 -0.21 4.39
N GLN A 25 -29.15 0.46 5.53
CA GLN A 25 -28.09 0.39 6.54
C GLN A 25 -28.09 -0.95 7.30
N LEU A 26 -29.27 -1.54 7.46
CA LEU A 26 -29.43 -2.84 8.12
C LEU A 26 -29.25 -3.98 7.12
N ARG A 27 -28.53 -5.00 7.57
CA ARG A 27 -28.19 -6.17 6.77
C ARG A 27 -29.26 -7.25 6.92
N TYR A 28 -29.66 -7.87 5.81
CA TYR A 28 -30.62 -8.97 5.77
C TYR A 28 -30.02 -10.22 5.13
N GLY A 29 -30.63 -10.75 4.06
CA GLY A 29 -30.26 -12.02 3.44
C GLY A 29 -29.13 -11.90 2.41
N GLU A 30 -28.72 -10.67 2.08
CA GLU A 30 -27.69 -10.36 1.10
C GLU A 30 -26.26 -10.61 1.61
N ILE A 31 -26.08 -10.78 2.93
CA ILE A 31 -24.77 -11.07 3.51
C ILE A 31 -24.44 -12.56 3.49
N ALA A 32 -23.14 -12.85 3.49
CA ALA A 32 -22.66 -14.22 3.61
C ALA A 32 -23.19 -14.90 4.89
N LYS A 33 -23.43 -16.21 4.81
CA LYS A 33 -23.86 -17.04 5.95
C LYS A 33 -22.85 -16.98 7.11
N ARG A 34 -23.31 -17.27 8.32
CA ARG A 34 -22.44 -17.34 9.50
C ARG A 34 -21.51 -18.55 9.47
N THR A 35 -22.03 -19.70 9.02
CA THR A 35 -21.24 -20.90 8.81
C THR A 35 -20.69 -20.92 7.39
N GLN A 36 -19.37 -21.07 7.28
CA GLN A 36 -18.64 -21.16 6.01
C GLN A 36 -18.04 -22.56 5.86
N PRO A 37 -17.87 -23.06 4.61
CA PRO A 37 -17.15 -24.31 4.39
C PRO A 37 -15.69 -24.18 4.83
N PRO A 38 -15.02 -25.30 5.19
CA PRO A 38 -13.61 -25.26 5.57
C PRO A 38 -12.74 -24.78 4.38
N PRO A 39 -11.85 -23.80 4.59
CA PRO A 39 -11.00 -23.30 3.51
C PRO A 39 -9.78 -24.21 3.27
N LYS A 40 -9.28 -24.22 2.03
CA LYS A 40 -7.96 -24.77 1.67
C LYS A 40 -7.07 -23.62 1.19
N LEU A 41 -6.29 -23.06 2.10
CA LEU A 41 -5.45 -21.89 1.80
C LEU A 41 -4.26 -22.27 0.90
N PRO A 42 -3.85 -21.40 -0.04
CA PRO A 42 -2.65 -21.61 -0.83
C PRO A 42 -1.40 -21.47 0.05
N VAL A 43 -0.33 -22.15 -0.36
CA VAL A 43 0.97 -22.06 0.29
C VAL A 43 1.78 -20.88 -0.24
N GLY A 44 2.64 -20.32 0.61
CA GLY A 44 3.54 -19.23 0.23
C GLY A 44 4.71 -19.68 -0.68
N PRO A 45 5.45 -18.73 -1.26
CA PRO A 45 6.45 -18.99 -2.31
C PRO A 45 7.63 -19.87 -1.87
N SER A 46 7.91 -19.94 -0.57
CA SER A 46 8.99 -20.75 0.01
C SER A 46 8.55 -22.19 0.37
N HIS A 47 7.36 -22.64 -0.03
CA HIS A 47 6.95 -24.06 0.13
C HIS A 47 7.41 -24.88 -1.08
N LYS A 48 8.73 -24.97 -1.27
CA LYS A 48 9.37 -25.71 -2.37
C LYS A 48 10.18 -26.88 -1.84
N TYR A 49 10.13 -28.02 -2.53
CA TYR A 49 10.85 -29.25 -2.17
C TYR A 49 12.35 -29.19 -2.47
N ALA A 50 12.77 -28.41 -3.47
CA ALA A 50 14.16 -28.27 -3.89
C ALA A 50 14.51 -26.81 -4.18
N SER A 51 15.81 -26.49 -4.20
CA SER A 51 16.33 -25.16 -4.51
C SER A 51 15.72 -24.03 -3.67
N ASN A 52 15.61 -24.28 -2.36
CA ASN A 52 14.96 -23.39 -1.39
C ASN A 52 15.75 -23.28 -0.08
N TYR A 53 17.07 -23.13 -0.22
CA TYR A 53 17.94 -22.95 0.92
C TYR A 53 17.63 -21.63 1.62
N TYR A 54 17.59 -21.63 2.95
CA TYR A 54 17.27 -20.42 3.70
C TYR A 54 18.29 -19.29 3.48
N PHE A 55 19.58 -19.63 3.32
CA PHE A 55 20.65 -18.65 3.15
C PHE A 55 20.48 -17.77 1.90
N SER A 56 19.84 -18.27 0.84
CA SER A 56 19.65 -17.51 -0.40
C SER A 56 18.47 -16.53 -0.35
N ARG A 57 17.76 -16.46 0.78
CA ARG A 57 16.59 -15.59 0.98
C ARG A 57 16.55 -15.00 2.39
N ASP A 58 17.67 -15.04 3.11
CA ASP A 58 17.76 -14.49 4.47
C ASP A 58 18.06 -12.99 4.39
N GLY A 59 17.06 -12.18 4.01
CA GLY A 59 17.21 -10.72 3.91
C GLY A 59 17.64 -10.05 5.22
N ARG A 60 17.44 -10.70 6.36
CA ARG A 60 17.98 -10.25 7.65
C ARG A 60 19.52 -10.21 7.65
N ARG A 61 20.17 -11.17 6.99
CA ARG A 61 21.64 -11.24 6.88
C ARG A 61 22.21 -10.40 5.74
N GLU A 62 21.37 -9.92 4.84
CA GLU A 62 21.77 -8.97 3.79
C GLU A 62 21.96 -7.54 4.33
N SER A 63 21.48 -7.28 5.56
CA SER A 63 21.74 -6.01 6.24
C SER A 63 23.24 -5.87 6.56
N VAL A 64 23.82 -4.78 6.05
CA VAL A 64 25.21 -4.39 6.30
C VAL A 64 25.27 -3.12 7.17
N PRO A 65 26.38 -2.90 7.90
CA PRO A 65 26.62 -1.64 8.59
C PRO A 65 26.52 -0.43 7.65
N ALA A 66 26.13 0.72 8.19
CA ALA A 66 26.00 1.95 7.40
C ALA A 66 27.32 2.35 6.73
N THR A 67 27.25 2.78 5.47
CA THR A 67 28.39 3.34 4.75
C THR A 67 28.79 4.69 5.34
N VAL A 68 30.04 4.82 5.77
CA VAL A 68 30.58 6.05 6.35
C VAL A 68 31.12 6.94 5.24
N ILE A 69 30.45 8.08 4.96
CA ILE A 69 30.84 9.02 3.90
C ILE A 69 31.97 9.96 4.34
N MET A 70 31.97 10.37 5.61
CA MET A 70 32.98 11.24 6.19
C MET A 70 33.33 10.74 7.60
N SER A 71 34.62 10.64 7.90
CA SER A 71 35.10 10.35 9.25
C SER A 71 36.34 11.19 9.56
N SER A 72 36.57 11.51 10.83
CA SER A 72 37.75 12.27 11.28
C SER A 72 39.06 11.50 11.12
N LYS A 73 39.00 10.18 10.92
CA LYS A 73 40.16 9.32 10.63
C LYS A 73 40.31 9.18 9.12
N LYS A 74 41.40 9.68 8.56
CA LYS A 74 41.69 9.61 7.12
C LYS A 74 41.96 8.15 6.72
N ALA A 75 41.05 7.53 5.96
CA ALA A 75 41.40 6.33 5.20
C ALA A 75 42.21 6.77 3.97
N LEU A 76 43.40 6.20 3.78
CA LEU A 76 44.23 6.48 2.60
C LEU A 76 43.50 5.97 1.36
N THR A 77 43.28 6.85 0.38
CA THR A 77 42.81 6.46 -0.94
C THR A 77 43.90 5.68 -1.66
N ALA A 78 43.54 4.63 -2.42
CA ALA A 78 44.48 4.01 -3.35
C ALA A 78 44.97 5.09 -4.33
N GLY A 79 46.29 5.27 -4.40
CA GLY A 79 46.91 6.43 -5.04
C GLY A 79 46.55 6.57 -6.52
N SER A 80 45.80 7.62 -6.82
CA SER A 80 45.77 8.28 -8.13
C SER A 80 45.26 9.70 -7.95
N GLU A 81 46.04 10.69 -8.39
CA GLU A 81 45.66 12.10 -8.38
C GLU A 81 44.52 12.32 -9.37
N VAL A 82 43.32 12.61 -8.85
CA VAL A 82 42.19 13.05 -9.66
C VAL A 82 42.14 14.57 -9.55
N ALA A 83 42.34 15.26 -10.67
CA ALA A 83 42.22 16.71 -10.76
C ALA A 83 40.84 17.17 -10.27
N GLU A 84 40.82 18.19 -9.41
CA GLU A 84 39.62 18.66 -8.74
C GLU A 84 38.76 19.50 -9.70
N ALA A 85 37.73 18.88 -10.28
CA ALA A 85 36.73 19.58 -11.08
C ALA A 85 35.72 20.32 -10.17
N PRO A 86 35.17 21.48 -10.60
CA PRO A 86 34.17 22.21 -9.81
C PRO A 86 32.91 21.35 -9.60
N LYS A 87 32.54 21.14 -8.32
CA LYS A 87 31.37 20.34 -7.93
C LYS A 87 30.12 21.22 -7.94
N LEU A 88 29.08 20.81 -8.65
CA LEU A 88 27.76 21.44 -8.61
C LEU A 88 27.05 21.15 -7.27
N PRO A 89 26.17 22.05 -6.80
CA PRO A 89 25.32 21.76 -5.65
C PRO A 89 24.37 20.58 -5.96
N VAL A 90 24.21 19.69 -4.98
CA VAL A 90 23.35 18.49 -5.09
C VAL A 90 22.14 18.61 -4.17
N THR A 91 20.99 18.08 -4.61
CA THR A 91 19.80 17.87 -3.77
C THR A 91 19.70 16.39 -3.36
N PRO A 92 19.14 16.06 -2.17
CA PRO A 92 19.02 14.66 -1.72
C PRO A 92 18.16 13.75 -2.62
N GLY A 93 17.30 14.34 -3.45
CA GLY A 93 16.46 13.64 -4.42
C GLY A 93 16.03 14.60 -5.53
N THR A 94 15.16 14.12 -6.41
CA THR A 94 14.57 14.94 -7.47
C THR A 94 13.62 15.98 -6.88
N VAL A 95 13.47 17.12 -7.57
CA VAL A 95 12.45 18.11 -7.23
C VAL A 95 11.07 17.45 -7.30
N TYR A 96 10.22 17.76 -6.31
CA TYR A 96 8.84 17.26 -6.27
C TYR A 96 8.11 17.60 -7.57
N LYS A 97 7.47 16.59 -8.16
CA LYS A 97 6.59 16.75 -9.32
C LYS A 97 5.15 16.80 -8.82
N GLU A 98 4.50 17.93 -9.03
CA GLU A 98 3.09 18.09 -8.65
C GLU A 98 2.21 17.07 -9.37
N PRO A 99 1.30 16.39 -8.66
CA PRO A 99 0.35 15.47 -9.26
C PRO A 99 -0.64 16.23 -10.13
N SER A 100 -1.09 15.61 -11.22
CA SER A 100 -2.16 16.15 -12.05
C SER A 100 -3.49 16.12 -11.32
N LEU A 101 -4.36 17.09 -11.63
CA LEU A 101 -5.74 17.08 -11.14
C LEU A 101 -6.49 15.83 -11.61
N SER A 102 -7.36 15.29 -10.75
CA SER A 102 -8.16 14.09 -11.07
C SER A 102 -9.01 14.30 -12.31
N THR A 103 -9.10 13.29 -13.17
CA THR A 103 -9.97 13.30 -14.36
C THR A 103 -11.38 12.80 -14.09
N ASP A 104 -11.63 12.15 -12.96
CA ASP A 104 -12.93 11.53 -12.62
C ASP A 104 -13.88 12.56 -11.99
N GLN A 105 -13.48 13.13 -10.85
CA GLN A 105 -14.19 14.23 -10.16
C GLN A 105 -13.16 15.28 -9.69
N PRO A 106 -12.75 16.21 -10.58
CA PRO A 106 -11.76 17.25 -10.24
C PRO A 106 -12.27 18.25 -9.21
N TYR A 107 -13.59 18.42 -9.15
CA TYR A 107 -14.30 19.27 -8.22
C TYR A 107 -15.40 18.42 -7.58
N LEU A 108 -15.50 18.49 -6.26
CA LEU A 108 -16.54 17.82 -5.47
C LEU A 108 -17.92 18.41 -5.77
#